data_AF-A0A7S0D194-F1
#
_entry.id   AF-A0A7S0D194-F1
#
_cell.length_a   1.000
_cell.length_b   1.000
_cell.length_c   1.000
_cell.angle_alpha   90.00
_cell.angle_beta   90.00
_cell.angle_gamma   90.00
#
_symmetry.space_group_name_H-M   'P 1'
#
loop_
_entity.id
_entity.type
_entity.pdbx_description
1 polymer ?
#
loop_
_entity_poly.entity_id
_entity_poly.type
_entity_poly.pdbx_seq_one_letter_code
_entity_poly.pdbx_strand_id
1 'polypeptide(L)'
;MASFTLAASAAQFAGAKLDSRRAPAPRAQGRRAVTVCAGPKRVMIAGAPASGKGTQCELIVEKYGLVHISAGDLLRAAVKEGTPAGLEAKEYMDRGDLVPDSCVVTMVVDALDTPAAKEKGWLLDGYPRSASQADAIAKEGIEPDTFLLLDVPDDKLVERVVGRRLDPET
;
A
#
# COMPACT_ATOMS: atom_id res chain seq x y z
N MET A 1 -17.96 -23.04 28.48
CA MET A 1 -17.04 -23.99 27.83
C MET A 1 -17.58 -24.26 26.44
N ALA A 2 -17.10 -23.51 25.44
CA ALA A 2 -16.26 -24.01 24.35
C ALA A 2 -16.95 -25.08 23.47
N SER A 3 -17.34 -24.75 22.23
CA SER A 3 -16.43 -24.86 21.10
C SER A 3 -17.09 -24.39 19.79
N PHE A 4 -16.43 -23.48 19.08
CA PHE A 4 -16.69 -23.13 17.68
C PHE A 4 -15.96 -24.15 16.78
N THR A 5 -16.51 -24.49 15.62
CA THR A 5 -15.76 -25.17 14.56
C THR A 5 -15.99 -24.46 13.24
N LEU A 6 -14.95 -23.78 12.77
CA LEU A 6 -14.83 -23.16 11.46
C LEU A 6 -14.15 -24.19 10.54
N ALA A 7 -14.73 -24.47 9.37
CA ALA A 7 -14.09 -25.26 8.33
C ALA A 7 -13.86 -24.34 7.11
N ALA A 8 -12.61 -23.96 6.88
CA ALA A 8 -12.16 -23.37 5.62
C ALA A 8 -11.38 -24.46 4.87
N SER A 9 -11.93 -24.90 3.74
CA SER A 9 -11.33 -25.91 2.87
C SER A 9 -10.30 -25.27 1.94
N ALA A 10 -9.09 -25.80 1.95
CA ALA A 10 -8.07 -25.59 0.93
C ALA A 10 -8.42 -26.38 -0.35
N ALA A 11 -8.36 -25.73 -1.51
CA ALA A 11 -8.31 -26.39 -2.82
C ALA A 11 -7.43 -25.53 -3.74
N GLN A 12 -6.17 -25.94 -3.91
CA GLN A 12 -5.65 -26.62 -5.11
C GLN A 12 -5.23 -25.67 -6.23
N PHE A 13 -3.97 -25.22 -6.16
CA PHE A 13 -3.20 -24.83 -7.33
C PHE A 13 -2.71 -26.10 -8.03
N ALA A 14 -3.22 -26.37 -9.22
CA ALA A 14 -2.69 -27.39 -10.12
C ALA A 14 -2.71 -26.90 -11.57
N GLY A 15 -1.51 -26.75 -12.12
CA GLY A 15 -1.11 -26.74 -13.54
C GLY A 15 -2.09 -26.26 -14.62
N ALA A 16 -1.79 -25.11 -15.22
CA ALA A 16 -2.29 -24.76 -16.56
C ALA A 16 -1.11 -24.30 -17.45
N LYS A 17 -0.96 -24.99 -18.59
CA LYS A 17 0.01 -24.70 -19.66
C LYS A 17 -0.25 -23.31 -20.25
N LEU A 18 0.83 -22.58 -20.54
CA LEU A 18 0.81 -21.28 -21.21
C LEU A 18 0.65 -21.48 -22.73
N ASP A 19 -0.56 -21.29 -23.27
CA ASP A 19 -0.82 -21.21 -24.72
C ASP A 19 -0.73 -19.74 -25.17
N SER A 20 0.01 -19.50 -26.25
CA SER A 20 0.44 -18.21 -26.78
C SER A 20 -0.54 -17.62 -27.79
N ARG A 21 -1.81 -17.46 -27.42
CA ARG A 21 -2.80 -16.69 -28.21
C ARG A 21 -3.60 -15.73 -27.34
N ARG A 22 -3.20 -14.46 -27.39
CA ARG A 22 -3.77 -13.33 -26.65
C ARG A 22 -5.16 -12.97 -27.20
N ALA A 23 -6.21 -13.24 -26.43
CA ALA A 23 -7.55 -12.70 -26.65
C ALA A 23 -7.66 -11.28 -26.03
N PRO A 24 -8.44 -10.35 -26.60
CA PRO A 24 -8.59 -9.01 -26.05
C PRO A 24 -9.38 -9.02 -24.73
N ALA A 25 -8.94 -8.20 -23.77
CA ALA A 25 -9.50 -8.09 -22.44
C ALA A 25 -11.01 -7.75 -22.46
N PRO A 26 -11.83 -8.32 -21.55
CA PRO A 26 -13.26 -8.02 -21.51
C PRO A 26 -13.48 -6.57 -21.03
N ARG A 27 -14.33 -5.85 -21.78
CA ARG A 27 -14.82 -4.51 -21.43
C ARG A 27 -15.43 -4.53 -20.02
N ALA A 28 -14.95 -3.66 -19.14
CA ALA A 28 -15.50 -3.47 -17.80
C ALA A 28 -16.96 -2.98 -17.87
N GLN A 29 -17.90 -3.90 -17.70
CA GLN A 29 -19.31 -3.63 -17.53
C GLN A 29 -19.67 -3.84 -16.05
N GLY A 30 -20.29 -2.82 -15.44
CA GLY A 30 -20.98 -2.93 -14.15
C GLY A 30 -20.34 -2.14 -13.02
N ARG A 31 -20.82 -0.90 -12.80
CA ARG A 31 -20.68 -0.22 -11.50
C ARG A 31 -21.50 -1.02 -10.49
N ARG A 32 -20.87 -1.96 -9.77
CA ARG A 32 -21.46 -2.49 -8.53
C ARG A 32 -21.48 -1.34 -7.54
N ALA A 33 -22.69 -0.96 -7.11
CA ALA A 33 -22.84 -0.10 -5.95
C ALA A 33 -22.25 -0.86 -4.75
N VAL A 34 -21.07 -0.43 -4.32
CA VAL A 34 -20.45 -0.93 -3.09
C VAL A 34 -21.22 -0.31 -1.93
N THR A 35 -21.74 -1.17 -1.04
CA THR A 35 -22.39 -0.79 0.22
C THR A 35 -21.55 0.26 0.95
N VAL A 36 -22.15 1.40 1.28
CA VAL A 36 -21.49 2.44 2.07
C VAL A 36 -21.48 1.97 3.52
N CYS A 37 -20.39 1.32 3.94
CA CYS A 37 -20.16 1.06 5.35
C CYS A 37 -20.01 2.41 6.08
N ALA A 38 -20.83 2.64 7.11
CA ALA A 38 -20.94 3.91 7.85
C ALA A 38 -19.73 4.20 8.78
N GLY A 39 -18.61 3.49 8.60
CA GLY A 39 -17.40 3.62 9.39
C GLY A 39 -16.33 4.51 8.75
N PRO A 40 -15.26 4.81 9.51
CA PRO A 40 -14.09 5.53 9.00
C PRO A 40 -13.50 4.80 7.78
N LYS A 41 -13.23 5.53 6.69
CA LYS A 41 -12.81 4.92 5.42
C LYS A 41 -11.35 4.47 5.50
N ARG A 42 -11.09 3.26 5.03
CA ARG A 42 -9.75 2.65 5.01
C ARG A 42 -9.35 2.39 3.57
N VAL A 43 -8.39 3.16 3.06
CA VAL A 43 -7.98 3.12 1.66
C VAL A 43 -6.51 2.76 1.57
N MET A 44 -6.18 1.78 0.73
CA MET A 44 -4.80 1.52 0.31
C MET A 44 -4.63 1.97 -1.14
N ILE A 45 -3.48 2.54 -1.46
CA ILE A 45 -3.16 2.99 -2.81
C ILE A 45 -1.76 2.53 -3.23
N ALA A 46 -1.68 1.91 -4.39
CA ALA A 46 -0.46 1.45 -5.02
C ALA A 46 -0.37 1.96 -6.46
N GLY A 47 0.85 2.04 -6.98
CA GLY A 47 1.12 2.47 -8.34
C GLY A 47 2.61 2.58 -8.58
N ALA A 48 2.99 2.52 -9.85
CA ALA A 48 4.39 2.67 -10.24
C ALA A 48 4.96 4.05 -9.84
N PRO A 49 6.28 4.18 -9.67
CA PRO A 49 6.93 5.49 -9.55
C PRO A 49 6.51 6.40 -10.70
N ALA A 50 6.33 7.70 -10.43
CA ALA A 50 5.83 8.69 -11.40
C ALA A 50 4.41 8.46 -11.96
N SER A 51 3.61 7.54 -11.38
CA SER A 51 2.19 7.37 -11.73
C SER A 51 1.30 8.57 -11.37
N GLY A 52 1.77 9.48 -10.51
CA GLY A 52 0.95 10.58 -9.96
C GLY A 52 0.22 10.23 -8.66
N LYS A 53 0.59 9.10 -8.06
CA LYS A 53 0.04 8.61 -6.79
C LYS A 53 0.01 9.66 -5.68
N GLY A 54 1.11 10.39 -5.44
CA GLY A 54 1.16 11.43 -4.40
C GLY A 54 0.07 12.49 -4.55
N THR A 55 -0.11 13.01 -5.78
CA THR A 55 -1.19 13.95 -6.09
C THR A 55 -2.57 13.35 -5.83
N GLN A 56 -2.79 12.08 -6.17
CA GLN A 56 -4.06 11.42 -5.88
C GLN A 56 -4.27 11.22 -4.37
N CYS A 57 -3.22 10.88 -3.61
CA CYS A 57 -3.27 10.76 -2.15
C CYS A 57 -3.75 12.08 -1.52
N GLU A 58 -3.13 13.21 -1.90
CA GLU A 58 -3.49 14.54 -1.41
C GLU A 58 -4.96 14.88 -1.68
N LEU A 59 -5.43 14.67 -2.91
CA LEU A 59 -6.82 14.91 -3.29
C LEU A 59 -7.82 14.03 -2.53
N ILE A 60 -7.47 12.76 -2.30
CA ILE A 60 -8.34 11.82 -1.55
C ILE A 60 -8.38 12.22 -0.06
N VAL A 61 -7.23 12.56 0.52
CA VAL A 61 -7.10 13.01 1.90
C VAL A 61 -7.91 14.28 2.14
N GLU A 62 -7.79 15.28 1.27
CA GLU A 62 -8.54 16.53 1.36
C GLU A 62 -10.05 16.28 1.22
N LYS A 63 -10.46 15.45 0.25
CA LYS A 63 -11.87 15.19 -0.04
C LYS A 63 -12.59 14.42 1.07
N TYR A 64 -11.91 13.46 1.72
CA TYR A 64 -12.54 12.56 2.69
C TYR A 64 -12.05 12.78 4.14
N GLY A 65 -11.13 13.71 4.36
CA GLY A 65 -10.59 14.03 5.69
C GLY A 65 -9.76 12.91 6.32
N LEU A 66 -9.12 12.06 5.51
CA LEU A 66 -8.39 10.87 5.97
C LEU A 66 -7.02 11.22 6.54
N VAL A 67 -6.48 10.37 7.41
CA VAL A 67 -5.07 10.46 7.80
C VAL A 67 -4.20 9.86 6.69
N HIS A 68 -3.32 10.66 6.11
CA HIS A 68 -2.35 10.18 5.13
C HIS A 68 -1.20 9.47 5.84
N ILE A 69 -0.96 8.20 5.50
CA ILE A 69 0.14 7.40 6.03
C ILE A 69 0.96 6.90 4.84
N SER A 70 2.21 7.30 4.77
CA SER A 70 3.15 6.87 3.72
C SER A 70 4.27 6.08 4.36
N ALA A 71 4.42 4.80 3.96
CA ALA A 71 5.45 3.93 4.54
C ALA A 71 6.87 4.50 4.36
N GLY A 72 7.11 5.19 3.24
CA GLY A 72 8.40 5.87 2.99
C GLY A 72 8.62 7.08 3.89
N ASP A 73 7.58 7.85 4.21
CA ASP A 73 7.67 8.98 5.13
C ASP A 73 7.87 8.51 6.58
N LEU A 74 7.17 7.45 6.99
CA LEU A 74 7.36 6.82 8.30
C LEU A 74 8.82 6.39 8.49
N LEU A 75 9.41 5.71 7.50
CA LEU A 75 10.82 5.31 7.53
C LEU A 75 11.75 6.52 7.66
N ARG A 76 11.57 7.54 6.82
CA ARG A 76 12.41 8.77 6.88
C ARG A 76 12.26 9.53 8.20
N ALA A 77 11.05 9.60 8.74
CA ALA A 77 10.79 10.23 10.04
C ALA A 77 11.47 9.47 11.17
N ALA A 78 11.32 8.14 11.21
CA ALA A 78 11.96 7.30 12.22
C ALA A 78 13.50 7.39 12.19
N VAL A 79 14.10 7.46 11.00
CA VAL A 79 15.54 7.69 10.81
C VAL A 79 15.95 9.06 11.36
N LYS A 80 15.17 10.12 11.05
CA LYS A 80 15.43 11.49 11.51
C LYS A 80 15.31 11.64 13.03
N GLU A 81 14.35 10.95 13.63
CA GLU A 81 14.08 10.96 15.07
C GLU A 81 15.05 10.07 15.86
N GLY A 82 15.83 9.22 15.18
CA GLY A 82 16.80 8.33 15.83
C GLY A 82 16.15 7.21 16.66
N THR A 83 14.94 6.79 16.28
CA THR A 83 14.27 5.66 16.95
C THR A 83 15.07 4.36 16.72
N PRO A 84 14.98 3.35 17.61
CA PRO A 84 15.68 2.08 17.41
C PRO A 84 15.38 1.43 16.05
N ALA A 85 14.11 1.40 15.64
CA ALA A 85 13.69 0.90 14.33
C ALA A 85 14.22 1.76 13.17
N GLY A 86 14.27 3.08 13.34
CA GLY A 86 14.82 4.01 12.35
C GLY A 86 16.34 3.86 12.18
N LEU A 87 17.08 3.62 13.26
CA LEU A 87 18.52 3.36 13.20
C LEU A 87 18.83 2.05 12.47
N GLU A 88 18.08 0.99 12.76
CA GLU A 88 18.18 -0.27 12.04
C GLU A 88 17.83 -0.08 10.55
N ALA A 89 16.71 0.58 10.25
CA ALA A 89 16.30 0.87 8.87
C ALA A 89 17.34 1.69 8.12
N LYS A 90 17.99 2.65 8.79
CA LYS A 90 19.05 3.48 8.21
C LYS A 90 20.21 2.63 7.70
N GLU A 91 20.63 1.60 8.43
CA GLU A 91 21.73 0.73 7.99
C GLU A 91 21.42 0.02 6.67
N TYR A 92 20.19 -0.46 6.48
CA TYR A 92 19.76 -1.05 5.21
C TYR A 92 19.68 0.00 4.10
N MET A 93 19.10 1.17 4.39
CA MET A 93 18.95 2.25 3.42
C MET A 93 20.30 2.78 2.92
N ASP A 94 21.26 2.97 3.82
CA ASP A 94 22.60 3.47 3.49
C ASP A 94 23.39 2.48 2.62
N ARG A 95 23.13 1.16 2.76
CA ARG A 95 23.68 0.11 1.89
C ARG A 95 22.94 -0.05 0.55
N GLY A 96 21.80 0.62 0.38
CA GLY A 96 20.92 0.43 -0.77
C GLY A 96 20.11 -0.87 -0.72
N ASP A 97 20.07 -1.53 0.44
CA ASP A 97 19.28 -2.73 0.69
C ASP A 97 17.83 -2.38 1.00
N LEU A 98 16.93 -3.35 0.83
CA LEU A 98 15.55 -3.23 1.28
C LEU A 98 15.47 -3.38 2.80
N VAL A 99 14.78 -2.46 3.45
CA VAL A 99 14.45 -2.57 4.89
C VAL A 99 13.59 -3.81 5.11
N PRO A 100 13.87 -4.64 6.15
CA PRO A 100 13.11 -5.85 6.43
C PRO A 100 11.61 -5.58 6.56
N ASP A 101 10.79 -6.45 5.96
CA ASP A 101 9.32 -6.34 5.97
C ASP A 101 8.75 -6.22 7.38
N SER A 102 9.31 -6.96 8.35
CA SER A 102 8.87 -6.93 9.76
C SER A 102 9.00 -5.55 10.40
N CYS A 103 10.06 -4.81 10.08
CA CYS A 103 10.26 -3.46 10.59
C CYS A 103 9.19 -2.51 10.02
N VAL A 104 8.94 -2.60 8.70
CA VAL A 104 7.94 -1.76 8.03
C VAL A 104 6.52 -2.06 8.52
N VAL A 105 6.18 -3.34 8.73
CA VAL A 105 4.88 -3.76 9.25
C VAL A 105 4.60 -3.10 10.59
N THR A 106 5.53 -3.21 11.55
CA THR A 106 5.36 -2.62 12.90
C THR A 106 5.11 -1.13 12.81
N MET A 107 5.90 -0.40 12.02
CA MET A 107 5.76 1.05 11.87
C MET A 107 4.41 1.45 11.26
N VAL A 108 3.91 0.66 10.30
CA VAL A 108 2.60 0.89 9.68
C VAL A 108 1.47 0.59 10.67
N VAL A 109 1.56 -0.50 11.43
CA VAL A 109 0.58 -0.86 12.46
C VAL A 109 0.49 0.25 13.51
N ASP A 110 1.63 0.72 14.02
CA ASP A 110 1.67 1.80 15.02
C ASP A 110 1.04 3.10 14.50
N ALA A 111 1.31 3.45 13.24
CA ALA A 111 0.72 4.63 12.61
C ALA A 111 -0.81 4.52 12.45
N LEU A 112 -1.29 3.33 12.12
CA LEU A 112 -2.71 3.03 11.96
C LEU A 112 -3.46 2.92 13.31
N ASP A 113 -2.76 2.60 14.40
CA ASP A 113 -3.35 2.46 15.73
C ASP A 113 -3.65 3.81 16.41
N THR A 114 -3.20 4.92 15.82
CA THR A 114 -3.41 6.27 16.35
C THR A 114 -4.91 6.64 16.44
N PRO A 115 -5.35 7.42 17.47
CA PRO A 115 -6.74 7.83 17.60
C PRO A 115 -7.28 8.55 16.36
N ALA A 116 -6.45 9.39 15.73
CA ALA A 116 -6.83 10.11 14.51
C ALA A 116 -7.13 9.17 13.34
N ALA A 117 -6.31 8.12 13.14
CA ALA A 117 -6.52 7.14 12.08
C ALA A 117 -7.75 6.27 12.34
N LYS A 118 -8.01 5.92 13.61
CA LYS A 118 -9.20 5.17 14.03
C LYS A 118 -10.50 5.98 13.87
N GLU A 119 -10.48 7.28 14.19
CA GLU A 119 -11.68 8.12 14.14
C GLU A 119 -12.00 8.62 12.73
N LYS A 120 -11.01 9.09 11.97
CA LYS A 120 -11.21 9.69 10.64
C LYS A 120 -11.07 8.69 9.50
N GLY A 121 -10.42 7.56 9.76
CA GLY A 121 -9.94 6.66 8.71
C GLY A 121 -8.58 7.09 8.19
N TRP A 122 -8.06 6.29 7.26
CA TRP A 122 -6.69 6.40 6.81
C TRP A 122 -6.55 6.09 5.32
N LEU A 123 -5.55 6.71 4.72
CA LEU A 123 -5.05 6.39 3.38
C LEU A 123 -3.61 5.91 3.52
N LEU A 124 -3.36 4.65 3.20
CA LEU A 124 -2.05 4.03 3.24
C LEU A 124 -1.43 4.04 1.84
N ASP A 125 -0.33 4.78 1.71
CA ASP A 125 0.38 5.01 0.47
C ASP A 125 1.65 4.17 0.36
N GLY A 126 1.74 3.39 -0.73
CA GLY A 126 2.96 2.71 -1.14
C GLY A 126 3.27 1.45 -0.33
N TYR A 127 2.23 0.88 0.30
CA TYR A 127 2.24 -0.37 1.05
C TYR A 127 0.90 -1.10 0.83
N PRO A 128 0.88 -2.44 0.74
CA PRO A 128 2.01 -3.37 0.67
C PRO A 128 2.69 -3.38 -0.72
N ARG A 129 3.99 -3.70 -0.76
CA ARG A 129 4.80 -3.86 -1.99
C ARG A 129 5.15 -5.32 -2.30
N SER A 130 4.92 -6.23 -1.36
CA SER A 130 5.14 -7.66 -1.52
C SER A 130 3.96 -8.45 -0.96
N ALA A 131 3.83 -9.72 -1.38
CA ALA A 131 2.82 -10.61 -0.83
C ALA A 131 3.03 -10.85 0.68
N SER A 132 4.29 -10.96 1.13
CA SER A 132 4.63 -11.11 2.55
C SER A 132 4.14 -9.93 3.41
N GLN A 133 4.24 -8.70 2.89
CA GLN A 133 3.73 -7.50 3.56
C GLN A 133 2.20 -7.50 3.63
N ALA A 134 1.52 -7.94 2.57
CA ALA A 134 0.06 -8.06 2.53
C ALA A 134 -0.43 -9.11 3.53
N ASP A 135 0.23 -10.26 3.61
CA ASP A 135 -0.08 -11.31 4.58
C ASP A 135 0.18 -10.85 6.02
N ALA A 136 1.26 -10.07 6.24
CA ALA A 136 1.61 -9.56 7.56
C ALA A 136 0.56 -8.57 8.09
N ILE A 137 0.14 -7.60 7.27
CA ILE A 137 -0.87 -6.61 7.70
C ILE A 137 -2.26 -7.25 7.89
N ALA A 138 -2.60 -8.27 7.09
CA ALA A 138 -3.83 -9.03 7.25
C ALA A 138 -3.85 -9.84 8.57
N LYS A 139 -2.71 -10.38 9.01
CA LYS A 139 -2.59 -11.07 10.32
C LYS A 139 -2.84 -10.14 11.50
N GLU A 140 -2.50 -8.86 11.36
CA GLU A 140 -2.80 -7.81 12.34
C GLU A 140 -4.27 -7.36 12.30
N GLY A 141 -5.11 -7.97 11.44
CA GLY A 141 -6.54 -7.65 11.31
C GLY A 141 -6.81 -6.32 10.58
N ILE A 142 -5.80 -5.79 9.88
CA ILE A 142 -5.91 -4.54 9.14
C ILE A 142 -6.28 -4.85 7.70
N GLU A 143 -7.55 -4.63 7.38
CA GLU A 143 -8.09 -4.79 6.02
C GLU A 143 -8.60 -3.45 5.47
N PRO A 144 -8.21 -3.04 4.26
CA PRO A 144 -8.74 -1.85 3.62
C PRO A 144 -10.16 -2.10 3.08
N ASP A 145 -11.00 -1.08 3.12
CA ASP A 145 -12.30 -1.10 2.44
C ASP A 145 -12.14 -0.97 0.93
N THR A 146 -11.06 -0.34 0.48
CA THR A 146 -10.78 -0.11 -0.94
C THR A 146 -9.28 -0.14 -1.20
N PHE A 147 -8.88 -0.90 -2.22
CA PHE A 147 -7.52 -0.92 -2.74
C PHE A 147 -7.52 -0.26 -4.13
N LEU A 148 -6.74 0.81 -4.28
CA LEU A 148 -6.62 1.57 -5.53
C LEU A 148 -5.28 1.26 -6.18
N LEU A 149 -5.31 0.74 -7.41
CA LEU A 149 -4.12 0.59 -8.25
C LEU A 149 -4.13 1.67 -9.33
N LEU A 150 -3.14 2.56 -9.31
CA LEU A 150 -2.92 3.53 -10.37
C LEU A 150 -2.19 2.84 -11.52
N ASP A 151 -2.98 2.45 -12.52
CA ASP A 151 -2.49 1.91 -13.78
C ASP A 151 -2.19 3.04 -14.76
N VAL A 152 -0.92 3.17 -15.12
CA VAL A 152 -0.42 4.19 -16.06
C VAL A 152 0.50 3.47 -17.05
N PRO A 153 0.32 3.69 -18.36
CA PRO A 153 1.18 3.09 -19.38
C PRO A 153 2.67 3.36 -19.17
N ASP A 154 3.50 2.34 -19.36
CA ASP A 154 4.95 2.40 -19.13
C ASP A 154 5.65 3.50 -19.92
N ASP A 155 5.24 3.76 -21.15
CA ASP A 155 5.80 4.82 -22.00
C ASP A 155 5.64 6.20 -21.33
N LYS A 156 4.49 6.44 -20.68
CA LYS A 156 4.21 7.67 -19.93
C LYS A 156 4.97 7.73 -18.61
N LEU A 157 5.16 6.59 -17.94
CA LEU A 157 5.97 6.53 -16.73
C LEU A 157 7.44 6.86 -17.02
N VAL A 158 8.00 6.26 -18.07
CA VAL A 158 9.38 6.51 -18.51
C VAL A 158 9.55 7.97 -18.93
N GLU A 159 8.64 8.52 -19.74
CA GLU A 159 8.67 9.94 -20.15
C GLU A 159 8.77 10.88 -18.94
N ARG A 160 7.99 10.61 -17.87
CA ARG A 160 8.00 11.40 -16.63
C ARG A 160 9.28 11.24 -15.82
N VAL A 161 9.84 10.03 -15.76
CA VAL A 161 11.06 9.77 -14.97
C VAL A 161 12.29 10.36 -15.65
N VAL A 162 12.43 10.19 -16.97
CA VAL A 162 13.59 10.68 -17.74
C VAL A 162 13.61 12.22 -17.78
N GLY A 163 12.45 12.87 -17.75
CA GLY A 163 12.36 14.33 -17.67
C GLY A 163 12.75 14.91 -16.30
N ARG A 164 12.94 14.08 -15.27
CA ARG A 164 13.20 14.55 -13.91
C ARG A 164 14.64 15.03 -13.78
N ARG A 165 14.83 16.34 -13.57
CA ARG A 165 16.12 16.97 -13.28
C ARG A 165 16.15 17.43 -11.84
N LEU A 166 17.31 17.29 -11.21
CA LEU A 166 17.62 17.90 -9.92
C LEU A 166 18.65 18.98 -10.19
N ASP A 167 18.43 20.16 -9.65
CA ASP A 167 19.47 21.16 -9.56
C ASP A 167 20.42 20.71 -8.43
N PRO A 168 21.72 20.49 -8.70
CA PRO A 168 22.65 20.01 -7.69
C PRO A 168 22.97 21.06 -6.61
N GLU A 169 22.60 22.33 -6.81
CA GLU A 169 22.91 23.42 -5.88
C GLU A 169 21.75 23.77 -4.93
N THR A 170 20.54 23.25 -5.14
CA THR A 170 19.37 23.41 -4.25
C THR A 170 18.93 22.12 -3.58
#